data_AF-A0A954X685-F1
#
_entry.id   AF-A0A954X685-F1
#
_cell.length_a   1.000
_cell.length_b   1.000
_cell.length_c   1.000
_cell.angle_alpha   90.00
_cell.angle_beta   90.00
_cell.angle_gamma   90.00
#
_symmetry.space_group_name_H-M   'P 1'
#
loop_
_entity.id
_entity.type
_entity.pdbx_description
1 polymer ?
#
loop_
_entity_poly.entity_id
_entity_poly.type
_entity_poly.pdbx_seq_one_letter_code
_entity_poly.pdbx_strand_id
1 'polypeptide(L)'
;MITRVDIKNFKAIESASVELTPIHLLIGPNDSGKTSVLEAIAAICRSVDHDATNSFLGRWQGRELVHSSAEKPEVEIAAEFREEQFDGRYRVNARFPSLGQEVEWLTAEFVGRGERRGLWGDPRFTAPCVLFEPRFQAYKNSA
;
A
#
# COMPACT_ATOMS: atom_id res chain seq x y z
N MET A 1 -5.61 4.71 12.77
CA MET A 1 -6.24 5.42 11.62
C MET A 1 -5.18 5.88 10.63
N ILE A 2 -5.42 5.76 9.32
CA ILE A 2 -4.56 6.34 8.26
C ILE A 2 -4.74 7.86 8.24
N THR A 3 -3.64 8.60 8.32
CA THR A 3 -3.64 10.08 8.39
C THR A 3 -3.12 10.73 7.12
N ARG A 4 -2.33 10.02 6.32
CA ARG A 4 -1.80 10.53 5.05
C ARG A 4 -1.52 9.38 4.09
N VAL A 5 -1.73 9.61 2.80
CA VAL A 5 -1.31 8.70 1.73
C VAL A 5 -0.50 9.45 0.69
N ASP A 6 0.70 8.96 0.39
CA ASP A 6 1.54 9.40 -0.71
C ASP A 6 1.44 8.38 -1.84
N ILE A 7 1.22 8.86 -3.07
CA ILE A 7 1.05 8.04 -4.27
C ILE A 7 2.00 8.57 -5.33
N LYS A 8 2.73 7.68 -5.99
CA LYS A 8 3.54 8.02 -7.16
C LYS A 8 3.35 7.01 -8.28
N ASN A 9 3.29 7.53 -9.49
CA ASN A 9 3.22 6.80 -10.74
C ASN A 9 2.06 5.80 -10.83
N PHE A 10 0.91 6.09 -10.22
CA PHE A 10 -0.23 5.17 -10.19
C PHE A 10 -1.41 5.68 -11.04
N LYS A 11 -1.77 4.93 -12.09
CA LYS A 11 -2.88 5.25 -13.01
C LYS A 11 -2.82 6.70 -13.51
N ALA A 12 -3.79 7.53 -13.10
CA ALA A 12 -3.89 8.95 -13.47
C ALA A 12 -3.09 9.89 -12.55
N ILE A 13 -2.33 9.36 -11.59
CA ILE A 13 -1.58 10.13 -10.59
C ILE A 13 -0.08 9.95 -10.83
N GLU A 14 0.58 11.01 -11.29
CA GLU A 14 2.05 11.06 -11.34
C GLU A 14 2.65 11.16 -9.92
N SER A 15 2.17 12.11 -9.13
CA SER A 15 2.57 12.30 -7.73
C SER A 15 1.46 13.03 -6.97
N ALA A 16 1.05 12.50 -5.83
CA ALA A 16 0.09 13.15 -4.94
C ALA A 16 0.37 12.78 -3.47
N SER A 17 0.13 13.74 -2.58
CA SER A 17 0.10 13.53 -1.13
C SER A 17 -1.24 14.01 -0.61
N VAL A 18 -2.01 13.11 -0.01
CA VAL A 18 -3.37 13.39 0.48
C VAL A 18 -3.39 13.22 1.99
N GLU A 19 -3.71 14.30 2.72
CA GLU A 19 -4.00 14.24 4.14
C GLU A 19 -5.44 13.75 4.36
N LEU A 20 -5.59 12.74 5.22
CA LEU A 20 -6.87 12.10 5.48
C LEU A 20 -7.39 12.48 6.86
N THR A 21 -8.64 12.94 6.86
CA THR A 21 -9.47 13.14 8.04
C THR A 21 -10.36 11.92 8.26
N PRO A 22 -10.95 11.73 9.46
CA PRO A 22 -11.82 10.57 9.72
C PRO A 22 -12.97 10.43 8.72
N ILE A 23 -13.43 11.57 8.19
CA ILE A 23 -14.35 11.67 7.07
C ILE A 23 -13.71 12.63 6.07
N HIS A 24 -13.42 12.18 4.85
CA HIS A 24 -12.77 12.97 3.80
C HIS A 24 -13.61 12.93 2.52
N LEU A 25 -13.80 14.08 1.89
CA LEU A 25 -14.63 14.23 0.69
C LEU A 25 -13.75 14.57 -0.53
N LEU A 26 -13.68 13.65 -1.49
CA LEU A 26 -12.96 13.87 -2.75
C LEU A 26 -13.91 14.46 -3.81
N ILE A 27 -13.69 15.71 -4.21
CA ILE A 27 -14.48 16.41 -5.25
C ILE A 27 -13.56 16.77 -6.41
N GLY A 28 -14.07 16.63 -7.64
CA GLY A 28 -13.40 17.07 -8.85
C GLY A 28 -14.08 16.54 -10.11
N PRO A 29 -13.73 17.05 -11.29
CA PRO A 29 -14.25 16.58 -12.58
C PRO A 29 -14.04 15.07 -12.78
N ASN A 30 -14.81 14.44 -13.67
CA ASN A 30 -14.53 13.06 -14.07
C ASN A 30 -13.09 12.95 -14.59
N ASP A 31 -12.47 11.78 -14.37
CA ASP A 31 -11.09 11.50 -14.77
C ASP A 31 -10.00 12.31 -14.05
N SER A 32 -10.36 13.09 -13.01
CA SER A 32 -9.39 13.84 -12.20
C SER A 32 -8.55 12.98 -11.23
N GLY A 33 -8.52 11.65 -11.39
CA GLY A 33 -7.76 10.74 -10.53
C GLY A 33 -8.39 10.36 -9.18
N LYS A 34 -9.64 10.77 -8.87
CA LYS A 34 -10.31 10.41 -7.60
C LYS A 34 -10.38 8.89 -7.36
N THR A 35 -10.78 8.14 -8.39
CA THR A 35 -10.84 6.68 -8.33
C THR A 35 -9.44 6.10 -8.10
N SER A 36 -8.42 6.64 -8.77
CA SER A 36 -7.02 6.24 -8.58
C SER A 36 -6.54 6.45 -7.14
N VAL A 37 -6.96 7.53 -6.47
CA VAL A 37 -6.64 7.74 -5.04
C VAL A 37 -7.27 6.63 -4.19
N LEU A 38 -8.56 6.36 -4.38
CA LEU A 38 -9.26 5.32 -3.61
C LEU A 38 -8.68 3.93 -3.86
N GLU A 39 -8.32 3.61 -5.10
CA GLU A 39 -7.68 2.34 -5.46
C GLU A 39 -6.27 2.22 -4.91
N ALA A 40 -5.50 3.31 -4.82
CA ALA A 40 -4.19 3.30 -4.17
C ALA A 40 -4.32 3.04 -2.66
N ILE A 41 -5.30 3.67 -2.00
CA ILE A 41 -5.62 3.40 -0.59
C ILE A 41 -6.01 1.93 -0.41
N ALA A 42 -6.87 1.40 -1.28
CA ALA A 42 -7.24 -0.01 -1.23
C ALA A 42 -6.03 -0.92 -1.45
N ALA A 43 -5.13 -0.58 -2.38
CA ALA A 43 -3.95 -1.37 -2.68
C ALA A 43 -2.99 -1.47 -1.48
N ILE A 44 -2.70 -0.35 -0.81
CA ILE A 44 -1.82 -0.36 0.37
C ILE A 44 -2.47 -1.05 1.58
N CYS A 45 -3.79 -0.98 1.74
CA CYS A 45 -4.48 -1.75 2.77
C CYS A 45 -4.39 -3.26 2.49
N ARG A 46 -4.59 -3.66 1.23
CA ARG A 46 -4.57 -5.07 0.81
C ARG A 46 -3.17 -5.66 0.75
N SER A 47 -2.12 -4.86 0.58
CA SER A 47 -0.75 -5.36 0.56
C SER A 47 -0.26 -5.87 1.93
N VAL A 48 -1.01 -5.61 3.00
CA VAL A 48 -0.73 -6.14 4.33
C VAL A 48 -1.12 -7.61 4.46
N ASP A 49 -2.15 -8.07 3.73
CA ASP A 49 -2.74 -9.41 3.87
C ASP A 49 -2.86 -10.20 2.55
N HIS A 50 -2.51 -9.61 1.41
CA HIS A 50 -2.50 -10.23 0.08
C HIS A 50 -1.10 -10.21 -0.57
N ASP A 51 -0.88 -11.09 -1.53
CA ASP A 51 0.28 -11.00 -2.42
C ASP A 51 0.23 -9.77 -3.34
N ALA A 52 1.32 -9.52 -4.07
CA ALA A 52 1.48 -8.36 -4.93
C ALA A 52 0.35 -8.23 -5.97
N THR A 53 0.03 -9.33 -6.65
CA THR A 53 -0.98 -9.36 -7.70
C THR A 53 -2.38 -9.07 -7.15
N ASN A 54 -2.71 -9.67 -6.00
CA ASN A 54 -4.02 -9.53 -5.37
C ASN A 54 -4.19 -8.22 -4.57
N SER A 55 -3.10 -7.47 -4.37
CA SER A 55 -3.16 -6.16 -3.68
C SER A 55 -3.88 -5.11 -4.53
N PHE A 56 -3.67 -5.12 -5.85
CA PHE A 56 -4.29 -4.17 -6.77
C PHE A 56 -5.68 -4.63 -7.21
N LEU A 57 -6.66 -3.74 -7.11
CA LEU A 57 -8.06 -4.04 -7.45
C LEU A 57 -8.29 -4.19 -8.95
N GLY A 58 -9.30 -5.01 -9.28
CA GLY A 58 -9.81 -5.15 -10.64
C GLY A 58 -8.97 -6.07 -11.52
N ARG A 59 -9.30 -6.06 -12.81
CA ARG A 59 -8.48 -6.68 -13.85
C ARG A 59 -7.60 -5.61 -14.44
N TRP A 60 -6.31 -5.90 -14.53
CA TRP A 60 -5.33 -5.02 -15.15
C TRP A 60 -4.30 -5.88 -15.88
N GLN A 61 -3.64 -5.31 -16.88
CA GLN A 61 -2.61 -5.98 -17.66
C GLN A 61 -1.37 -5.10 -17.83
N GLY A 62 -0.21 -5.74 -17.73
CA GLY A 62 1.09 -5.11 -17.90
C GLY A 62 1.21 -3.82 -17.08
N ARG A 63 1.33 -2.70 -17.80
CA ARG A 63 1.58 -1.38 -17.23
C ARG A 63 0.34 -0.50 -17.08
N GLU A 64 -0.87 -1.04 -17.20
CA GLU A 64 -2.12 -0.25 -17.04
C GLU A 64 -2.23 0.48 -15.68
N LEU A 65 -1.56 -0.04 -14.65
CA LEU A 65 -1.52 0.58 -13.32
C LEU A 65 -0.41 1.63 -13.16
N VAL A 66 0.55 1.68 -14.10
CA VAL A 66 1.65 2.63 -14.08
C VAL A 66 1.21 3.91 -14.79
N HIS A 67 1.51 5.06 -14.20
CA HIS A 67 1.27 6.36 -14.83
C HIS A 67 2.02 6.49 -16.15
N SER A 68 1.40 7.14 -17.14
CA SER A 68 1.94 7.23 -18.50
C SER A 68 3.24 8.02 -18.61
N SER A 69 3.49 8.98 -17.72
CA SER A 69 4.74 9.75 -17.66
C SER A 69 5.85 9.07 -16.85
N ALA A 70 5.61 7.89 -16.25
CA ALA A 70 6.59 7.24 -15.39
C ALA A 70 7.79 6.73 -16.21
N GLU A 71 9.00 7.15 -15.85
CA GLU A 71 10.24 6.70 -16.49
C GLU A 71 10.52 5.20 -16.26
N LYS A 72 10.07 4.69 -15.10
CA LYS A 72 10.18 3.29 -14.71
C LYS A 72 8.78 2.71 -14.56
N PRO A 73 8.60 1.41 -14.81
CA PRO A 73 7.31 0.75 -14.64
C PRO A 73 7.06 0.40 -13.17
N GLU A 74 7.20 1.39 -12.30
CA GLU A 74 7.19 1.25 -10.84
C GLU A 74 6.13 2.15 -10.24
N VAL A 75 5.36 1.61 -9.31
CA VAL A 75 4.34 2.30 -8.51
C VAL A 75 4.82 2.34 -7.07
N GLU A 76 4.76 3.51 -6.44
CA GLU A 76 5.02 3.65 -5.01
C GLU A 76 3.77 4.18 -4.32
N ILE A 77 3.35 3.50 -3.26
CA ILE A 77 2.28 3.94 -2.38
C ILE A 77 2.81 3.89 -0.95
N ALA A 78 2.59 4.95 -0.17
CA ALA A 78 2.90 4.97 1.24
C ALA A 78 1.74 5.53 2.04
N ALA A 79 1.53 4.98 3.24
CA ALA A 79 0.51 5.44 4.17
C ALA A 79 1.16 5.75 5.51
N GLU A 80 0.88 6.92 6.05
CA GLU A 80 1.11 7.24 7.46
C GLU A 80 -0.13 6.93 8.25
N PHE A 81 0.05 6.39 9.44
CA PHE A 81 -1.05 6.04 10.33
C PHE A 81 -0.69 6.27 11.78
N ARG A 82 -1.73 6.54 12.57
CA ARG A 82 -1.65 6.83 13.99
C ARG A 82 -2.69 6.01 14.74
N GLU A 83 -2.24 5.32 15.77
CA GLU A 83 -3.04 4.66 16.80
C GLU A 83 -2.61 5.20 18.18
N GLU A 84 -3.37 4.90 19.23
CA GLU A 84 -3.11 5.44 20.57
C GLU A 84 -1.71 5.10 21.13
N GLN A 85 -1.19 3.92 20.78
CA GLN A 85 0.05 3.37 21.34
C GLN A 85 1.18 3.25 20.31
N PHE A 86 0.90 3.56 19.04
CA PHE A 86 1.80 3.32 17.93
C PHE A 86 1.48 4.25 16.77
N ASP A 87 2.51 4.87 16.19
CA ASP A 87 2.41 5.56 14.91
C ASP A 87 3.51 5.10 13.94
N GLY A 88 3.23 5.22 12.65
CA GLY A 88 4.19 4.79 11.66
C GLY A 88 3.82 5.10 10.23
N ARG A 89 4.72 4.65 9.36
CA ARG A 89 4.65 4.75 7.92
C ARG A 89 4.88 3.38 7.33
N TYR A 90 3.97 2.97 6.46
CA TYR A 90 4.10 1.79 5.63
C TYR A 90 4.27 2.24 4.17
N ARG A 91 5.21 1.64 3.45
CA ARG A 91 5.50 1.94 2.04
C ARG A 91 5.60 0.63 1.28
N VAL A 92 4.99 0.61 0.11
CA VAL A 92 5.18 -0.44 -0.89
C VAL A 92 5.67 0.15 -2.19
N ASN A 93 6.60 -0.54 -2.83
CA ASN A 93 7.04 -0.25 -4.19
C ASN A 93 6.92 -1.52 -5.03
N ALA A 94 6.16 -1.43 -6.12
CA ALA A 94 5.85 -2.53 -7.03
C ALA A 94 6.32 -2.22 -8.44
N ARG A 95 6.91 -3.21 -9.10
CA ARG A 95 7.23 -3.19 -10.52
C ARG A 95 6.22 -3.97 -11.33
N PHE A 96 5.84 -3.40 -12.47
CA PHE A 96 4.88 -3.96 -13.41
C PHE A 96 5.56 -4.35 -14.73
N PRO A 97 5.51 -5.63 -15.16
CA PRO A 97 6.02 -6.05 -16.45
C PRO A 97 5.20 -5.47 -17.61
N SER A 98 5.67 -5.64 -18.84
CA SER A 98 5.00 -5.09 -20.03
C SER A 98 3.68 -5.80 -20.38
N LEU A 99 3.49 -7.05 -19.93
CA LEU A 99 2.33 -7.89 -20.25
C LEU A 99 1.96 -8.77 -19.06
N GLY A 100 0.73 -9.29 -19.07
CA GLY A 100 0.23 -10.21 -18.04
C GLY A 100 -0.24 -9.50 -16.77
N GLN A 101 -0.70 -10.28 -15.79
CA GLN A 101 -1.16 -9.77 -14.49
C GLN A 101 -0.17 -10.16 -13.39
N GLU A 102 1.08 -9.78 -13.59
CA GLU A 102 2.18 -10.04 -12.67
C GLU A 102 2.64 -8.74 -12.01
N VAL A 103 3.02 -8.82 -10.73
CA VAL A 103 3.64 -7.71 -9.99
C VAL A 103 4.81 -8.24 -9.20
N GLU A 104 5.92 -7.51 -9.22
CA GLU A 104 7.08 -7.77 -8.38
C GLU A 104 7.15 -6.72 -7.28
N TRP A 105 7.09 -7.13 -6.01
CA TRP A 105 7.40 -6.22 -4.90
C TRP A 105 8.90 -5.94 -4.91
N LEU A 106 9.26 -4.68 -5.14
CA LEU A 106 10.64 -4.21 -5.00
C LEU A 106 10.96 -3.92 -3.53
N THR A 107 10.03 -3.27 -2.82
CA THR A 107 10.14 -3.02 -1.39
C THR A 107 8.78 -3.05 -0.71
N ALA A 108 8.78 -3.51 0.55
CA ALA A 108 7.70 -3.34 1.51
C ALA A 108 8.33 -2.95 2.85
N GLU A 109 8.20 -1.68 3.21
CA GLU A 109 8.91 -1.10 4.35
C GLU A 109 7.92 -0.56 5.38
N PHE A 110 8.20 -0.86 6.64
CA PHE A 110 7.47 -0.31 7.76
C PHE A 110 8.44 0.38 8.71
N VAL A 111 8.11 1.62 9.08
CA VAL A 111 8.86 2.43 10.02
C VAL A 111 7.87 2.99 11.04
N GLY A 112 8.07 2.72 12.32
CA GLY A 112 7.17 3.25 13.35
C GLY A 112 7.85 3.59 14.67
N ARG A 113 7.14 4.36 15.49
CA ARG A 113 7.53 4.70 16.87
C ARG A 113 6.41 4.25 17.82
N GLY A 114 6.79 3.60 18.93
CA GLY A 114 5.84 3.14 19.92
C GLY A 114 6.53 2.51 21.14
N GLU A 115 5.89 2.61 22.30
CA GLU A 115 6.36 2.02 23.55
C GLU A 115 5.74 0.61 23.70
N ARG A 116 6.56 -0.45 23.81
CA ARG A 116 6.05 -1.82 24.06
C ARG A 116 5.47 -1.92 25.47
N ARG A 117 4.19 -1.59 25.66
CA ARG A 117 3.44 -1.91 26.89
C ARG A 117 2.45 -3.05 26.64
N GLY A 118 2.95 -4.27 26.89
CA GLY A 118 2.14 -5.37 27.41
C GLY A 118 1.13 -6.03 26.45
N LEU A 119 1.62 -6.84 25.52
CA LEU A 119 0.92 -8.05 25.05
C LEU A 119 1.95 -9.17 24.97
N TRP A 120 2.20 -9.81 26.11
CA TRP A 120 2.95 -11.06 26.15
C TRP A 120 2.05 -12.17 25.61
N GLY A 121 2.41 -12.78 24.47
CA GLY A 121 1.84 -14.05 24.02
C GLY A 121 1.29 -14.15 22.60
N ASP A 122 1.33 -13.11 21.75
CA ASP A 122 0.95 -13.24 20.33
C ASP A 122 2.19 -13.46 19.44
N PRO A 123 2.40 -14.68 18.89
CA PRO A 123 3.54 -14.98 18.02
C PRO A 123 3.48 -14.29 16.64
N ARG A 124 2.43 -13.51 16.34
CA ARG A 124 2.38 -12.68 15.12
C ARG A 124 3.19 -11.38 15.23
N PHE A 125 3.63 -11.01 16.43
CA PHE A 125 4.31 -9.74 16.70
C PHE A 125 5.65 -9.94 17.44
N THR A 126 6.60 -10.58 16.77
CA THR A 126 8.01 -10.61 17.21
C THR A 126 8.96 -10.25 16.07
N ALA A 127 9.25 -8.96 15.92
CA ALA A 127 10.57 -8.44 15.55
C ALA A 127 10.56 -6.89 15.56
N PRO A 128 11.71 -6.23 15.83
CA PRO A 128 11.85 -4.78 15.69
C PRO A 128 11.78 -4.37 14.22
N CYS A 129 11.68 -3.05 13.96
CA CYS A 129 11.87 -2.43 12.64
C CYS A 129 12.85 -3.20 11.75
N VAL A 130 12.53 -3.23 10.44
CA VAL A 130 13.28 -3.77 9.29
C VAL A 130 13.05 -5.27 8.98
N LEU A 131 12.59 -5.51 7.74
CA LEU A 131 12.36 -6.77 6.98
C LEU A 131 10.98 -7.44 7.09
N PHE A 132 10.19 -7.32 6.02
CA PHE A 132 9.36 -8.42 5.54
C PHE A 132 9.86 -8.85 4.16
N GLU A 133 10.57 -9.98 4.09
CA GLU A 133 10.68 -10.75 2.86
C GLU A 133 9.32 -11.42 2.55
N PRO A 134 8.92 -11.54 1.28
CA PRO A 134 7.56 -11.90 0.90
C PRO A 134 7.36 -13.42 0.96
N ARG A 135 6.97 -13.96 2.13
CA ARG A 135 6.34 -15.29 2.22
C ARG A 135 5.28 -15.33 3.34
N PHE A 136 4.12 -14.74 3.07
CA PHE A 136 2.90 -15.03 3.84
C PHE A 136 2.09 -16.11 3.12
N GLN A 137 2.44 -17.37 3.35
CA GLN A 137 1.67 -18.53 2.90
C GLN A 137 1.48 -19.51 4.06
N ALA A 138 0.80 -19.06 5.11
CA ALA A 138 0.32 -19.94 6.20
C ALA A 138 -0.74 -19.25 7.07
N TYR A 139 -1.87 -18.81 6.51
CA TYR A 139 -3.05 -18.50 7.33
C TYR A 139 -4.37 -18.68 6.53
N LYS A 140 -4.50 -19.81 5.83
CA LYS A 140 -5.74 -20.19 5.12
C LYS A 140 -6.41 -21.49 5.62
N ASN A 141 -5.92 -22.11 6.71
CA ASN A 141 -6.56 -23.30 7.27
C ASN A 141 -6.92 -23.08 8.74
N SER A 142 -7.98 -22.31 9.00
CA SER A 142 -8.76 -22.34 10.24
C SER A 142 -10.10 -21.62 10.03
N ALA A 143 -10.94 -22.20 9.17
CA ALA A 143 -12.40 -22.16 9.22
C ALA A 143 -12.93 -23.18 8.20
#